data_AF-A0A7C2MBB8-F1
#
_entry.id   AF-A0A7C2MBB8-F1
#
_cell.length_a   1.000
_cell.length_b   1.000
_cell.length_c   1.000
_cell.angle_alpha   90.00
_cell.angle_beta   90.00
_cell.angle_gamma   90.00
#
_symmetry.space_group_name_H-M   'P 1'
#
loop_
_entity.id
_entity.type
_entity.pdbx_description
1 polymer ?
#
loop_
_entity_poly.entity_id
_entity_poly.type
_entity_poly.pdbx_seq_one_letter_code
_entity_poly.pdbx_strand_id
1 'polypeptide(L)'
;RQAVEAAERTAGLLIESAVIGVAGAHLRSMNSRGGTALGPRPREVAAEDIRRAIEAARGVSLAPEQELLHVVPQEFFLDQQAGIRDPLGLLGRRLEVNVHIVTAAAAMVQNLIGAVNRAGVIVEDTVLEPLAAAEACLTPDERELGVVLVDAGAGGTSWVIFEHGAPRDSGVVPVGGEHFTQDIAIGLSAPLWEAERIKRAYGCAWLRGVGQDTLFEVASVGDRPARLTSRRALGEIIEPRAMEWVAMLRDALERSGGKRLPAAGLVLTGGAAQLEGLVEVTAQVFDRPVRLGLPRGLSGAGGTLSNPASAAAVGLVLHSNRLRQARGRTSGGLAYRLRNLFTGRAWAAGVQ
;
A
#
# COMPACT_ATOMS: atom_id res chain seq x y z
N ARG A 1 -4.25 -1.14 -22.79
CA ARG A 1 -4.08 -0.47 -24.11
C ARG A 1 -4.41 1.02 -24.00
N GLN A 2 -5.67 1.42 -23.79
CA GLN A 2 -6.03 2.84 -23.64
C GLN A 2 -5.15 3.62 -22.63
N ALA A 3 -4.88 3.05 -21.44
CA ALA A 3 -4.00 3.66 -20.45
C ALA A 3 -2.53 3.80 -20.93
N VAL A 4 -2.03 2.80 -21.66
CA VAL A 4 -0.66 2.81 -22.25
C VAL A 4 -0.58 3.88 -23.31
N GLU A 5 -1.51 3.89 -24.28
CA GLU A 5 -1.56 4.88 -25.35
C GLU A 5 -1.70 6.31 -24.82
N ALA A 6 -2.50 6.51 -23.77
CA ALA A 6 -2.63 7.82 -23.11
C ALA A 6 -1.32 8.27 -22.45
N ALA A 7 -0.63 7.34 -21.79
CA ALA A 7 0.66 7.61 -21.18
C ALA A 7 1.75 7.88 -22.23
N GLU A 8 1.81 7.11 -23.32
CA GLU A 8 2.74 7.30 -24.44
C GLU A 8 2.52 8.65 -25.13
N ARG A 9 1.25 9.02 -25.40
CA ARG A 9 0.91 10.34 -25.94
C ARG A 9 1.35 11.49 -25.04
N THR A 10 1.20 11.33 -23.73
CA THR A 10 1.55 12.37 -22.75
C THR A 10 3.06 12.48 -22.58
N ALA A 11 3.77 11.35 -22.57
CA ALA A 11 5.22 11.30 -22.38
C ALA A 11 6.01 11.57 -23.67
N GLY A 12 5.39 11.39 -24.84
CA GLY A 12 6.08 11.45 -26.13
C GLY A 12 7.07 10.30 -26.34
N LEU A 13 6.88 9.18 -25.64
CA LEU A 13 7.78 8.02 -25.61
C LEU A 13 6.96 6.73 -25.75
N LEU A 14 7.55 5.71 -26.34
CA LEU A 14 6.99 4.36 -26.33
C LEU A 14 7.24 3.71 -24.97
N ILE A 15 6.24 2.99 -24.46
CA ILE A 15 6.33 2.28 -23.18
C ILE A 15 6.53 0.80 -23.47
N GLU A 16 7.78 0.34 -23.32
CA GLU A 16 8.14 -1.06 -23.55
C GLU A 16 7.93 -1.94 -22.32
N SER A 17 8.07 -1.37 -21.12
CA SER A 17 8.04 -2.13 -19.86
C SER A 17 7.43 -1.32 -18.71
N ALA A 18 6.94 -2.04 -17.70
CA ALA A 18 6.34 -1.44 -16.51
C ALA A 18 6.55 -2.29 -15.25
N VAL A 19 6.56 -1.62 -14.10
CA VAL A 19 6.35 -2.23 -12.79
C VAL A 19 4.88 -2.08 -12.45
N ILE A 20 4.24 -3.15 -11.97
CA ILE A 20 2.79 -3.15 -11.72
C ILE A 20 2.47 -3.41 -10.25
N GLY A 21 1.39 -2.78 -9.79
CA GLY A 21 0.82 -2.99 -8.46
C GLY A 21 -0.02 -4.27 -8.41
N VAL A 22 0.02 -4.97 -7.28
CA VAL A 22 -0.87 -6.09 -6.95
C VAL A 22 -1.65 -5.73 -5.69
N ALA A 23 -2.97 -5.80 -5.77
CA ALA A 23 -3.90 -5.58 -4.68
C ALA A 23 -5.09 -6.53 -4.75
N GLY A 24 -5.80 -6.67 -3.62
CA GLY A 24 -7.06 -7.39 -3.52
C GLY A 24 -7.10 -8.46 -2.43
N ALA A 25 -8.30 -8.99 -2.19
CA ALA A 25 -8.58 -9.90 -1.06
C ALA A 25 -7.86 -11.27 -1.10
N HIS A 26 -7.14 -11.56 -2.19
CA HIS A 26 -6.35 -12.79 -2.36
C HIS A 26 -4.94 -12.70 -1.78
N LEU A 27 -4.55 -11.51 -1.29
CA LEU A 27 -3.28 -11.28 -0.61
C LEU A 27 -3.27 -11.90 0.79
N ARG A 28 -2.13 -12.46 1.18
CA ARG A 28 -1.88 -12.96 2.53
C ARG A 28 -0.50 -12.49 2.98
N SER A 29 -0.32 -12.42 4.30
CA SER A 29 0.96 -12.07 4.89
C SER A 29 1.29 -13.02 6.04
N MET A 30 2.57 -13.17 6.33
CA MET A 30 3.06 -13.92 7.50
C MET A 30 4.46 -13.46 7.86
N ASN A 31 4.84 -13.65 9.12
CA ASN A 31 6.21 -13.43 9.57
C ASN A 31 6.95 -14.76 9.70
N SER A 32 8.21 -14.79 9.32
CA SER A 32 9.08 -15.98 9.40
C SER A 32 10.45 -15.60 9.92
N ARG A 33 11.11 -16.54 10.61
CA ARG A 33 12.47 -16.38 11.11
C ARG A 33 13.37 -17.46 10.52
N GLY A 34 14.55 -17.05 10.07
CA GLY A 34 15.57 -17.96 9.58
C GLY A 34 16.97 -17.45 9.91
N GLY A 35 17.98 -18.27 9.70
CA GLY A 35 19.35 -17.88 10.02
C GLY A 35 20.40 -18.82 9.45
N THR A 36 21.66 -18.38 9.56
CA THR A 36 22.82 -19.11 9.08
C THR A 36 23.96 -19.00 10.10
N ALA A 37 24.76 -20.05 10.20
CA ALA A 37 26.02 -20.01 10.94
C ALA A 37 27.09 -19.32 10.09
N LEU A 38 27.88 -18.43 10.71
CA LEU A 38 29.00 -17.75 10.07
C LEU A 38 30.26 -18.62 10.08
N GLY A 39 30.40 -19.50 11.07
CA GLY A 39 31.50 -20.46 11.19
C GLY A 39 31.77 -20.86 12.65
N PRO A 40 32.80 -21.68 12.89
CA PRO A 40 33.18 -22.13 14.23
C PRO A 40 33.88 -21.06 15.08
N ARG A 41 34.35 -19.97 14.47
CA ARG A 41 34.94 -18.80 15.12
C ARG A 41 34.16 -17.55 14.72
N PRO A 42 34.07 -16.53 15.59
CA PRO A 42 33.47 -15.25 15.23
C PRO A 42 34.18 -14.67 14.00
N ARG A 43 33.39 -14.22 13.03
CA ARG A 43 33.89 -13.48 11.87
C ARG A 43 32.91 -12.42 11.44
N GLU A 44 33.36 -11.51 10.59
CA GLU A 44 32.51 -10.48 10.03
C GLU A 44 31.42 -11.08 9.13
N VAL A 45 30.22 -10.54 9.26
CA VAL A 45 29.08 -10.83 8.39
C VAL A 45 29.38 -10.28 7.01
N ALA A 46 29.36 -11.15 6.00
CA ALA A 46 29.44 -10.80 4.59
C ALA A 46 28.04 -10.70 3.97
N ALA A 47 27.95 -10.02 2.81
CA ALA A 47 26.69 -9.90 2.06
C ALA A 47 26.06 -11.25 1.71
N GLU A 48 26.88 -12.28 1.51
CA GLU A 48 26.41 -13.64 1.22
C GLU A 48 25.78 -14.31 2.45
N ASP A 49 26.24 -14.00 3.66
CA ASP A 49 25.64 -14.52 4.88
C ASP A 49 24.24 -13.94 5.09
N ILE A 50 24.08 -12.64 4.81
CA ILE A 50 22.78 -11.96 4.83
C ILE A 50 21.82 -12.64 3.87
N ARG A 51 22.25 -12.94 2.63
CA ARG A 51 21.42 -13.66 1.66
C ARG A 51 21.01 -15.03 2.15
N ARG A 52 21.96 -15.82 2.67
CA ARG A 52 21.64 -17.16 3.19
C ARG A 52 20.66 -17.11 4.37
N ALA A 53 20.80 -16.13 5.26
CA ALA A 53 19.85 -15.94 6.36
C ALA A 53 18.44 -15.61 5.85
N ILE A 54 18.32 -14.74 4.84
CA ILE A 54 17.03 -14.37 4.26
C ILE A 54 16.41 -15.54 3.48
N GLU A 55 17.19 -16.27 2.69
CA GLU A 55 16.69 -17.47 1.98
C GLU A 55 16.23 -18.56 2.97
N ALA A 56 16.94 -18.72 4.09
CA ALA A 56 16.48 -19.61 5.16
C ALA A 56 15.15 -19.16 5.77
N ALA A 57 14.96 -17.85 5.97
CA ALA A 57 13.72 -17.30 6.52
C ALA A 57 12.56 -17.35 5.50
N ARG A 58 12.88 -17.31 4.21
CA ARG A 58 11.94 -17.43 3.09
C ARG A 58 11.39 -18.85 2.89
N GLY A 59 12.07 -19.89 3.40
CA GLY A 59 11.75 -21.31 3.20
C GLY A 59 10.47 -21.81 3.89
N VAL A 60 9.38 -21.03 3.85
CA VAL A 60 8.07 -21.40 4.37
C VAL A 60 7.29 -22.24 3.35
N SER A 61 6.50 -23.19 3.85
CA SER A 61 5.60 -23.98 3.00
C SER A 61 4.40 -23.12 2.62
N LEU A 62 4.23 -22.86 1.31
CA LEU A 62 3.09 -22.14 0.76
C LEU A 62 2.03 -23.14 0.24
N ALA A 63 0.77 -22.75 0.32
CA ALA A 63 -0.29 -23.48 -0.37
C ALA A 63 -0.02 -23.49 -1.89
N PRO A 64 -0.36 -24.57 -2.62
CA PRO A 64 -0.05 -24.67 -4.06
C PRO A 64 -0.59 -23.53 -4.92
N GLU A 65 -1.68 -22.89 -4.49
CA GLU A 65 -2.34 -21.79 -5.21
C GLU A 65 -1.74 -20.41 -4.89
N GLN A 66 -0.82 -20.33 -3.92
CA GLN A 66 -0.17 -19.10 -3.49
C GLN A 66 1.25 -19.01 -4.04
N GLU A 67 1.61 -17.84 -4.53
CA GLU A 67 2.99 -17.51 -4.89
C GLU A 67 3.53 -16.38 -4.00
N LEU A 68 4.85 -16.36 -3.86
CA LEU A 68 5.56 -15.36 -3.09
C LEU A 68 5.62 -14.05 -3.87
N LEU A 69 5.15 -12.97 -3.25
CA LEU A 69 5.18 -11.62 -3.84
C LEU A 69 6.35 -10.79 -3.26
N HIS A 70 6.47 -10.70 -1.93
CA HIS A 70 7.57 -9.98 -1.26
C HIS A 70 8.16 -10.75 -0.09
N VAL A 71 9.46 -10.54 0.15
CA VAL A 71 10.16 -10.93 1.38
C VAL A 71 10.89 -9.70 1.89
N VAL A 72 10.39 -9.15 2.98
CA VAL A 72 10.88 -7.91 3.58
C VAL A 72 11.47 -8.24 4.95
N PRO A 73 12.81 -8.34 5.10
CA PRO A 73 13.43 -8.35 6.42
C PRO A 73 12.88 -7.26 7.37
N GLN A 74 12.89 -7.55 8.65
CA GLN A 74 12.38 -6.64 9.67
C GLN A 74 13.50 -6.25 10.60
N GLU A 75 14.30 -7.24 10.97
CA GLU A 75 15.32 -7.14 11.99
C GLU A 75 16.29 -8.32 11.85
N PHE A 76 17.57 -8.05 12.07
CA PHE A 76 18.60 -9.05 12.18
C PHE A 76 18.97 -9.29 13.64
N PHE A 77 19.41 -10.51 13.89
CA PHE A 77 19.94 -10.93 15.18
C PHE A 77 21.35 -11.48 14.97
N LEU A 78 22.30 -10.98 15.74
CA LEU A 78 23.68 -11.48 15.75
C LEU A 78 23.98 -12.03 17.14
N ASP A 79 24.24 -13.34 17.23
CA ASP A 79 24.51 -14.02 18.50
C ASP A 79 23.46 -13.71 19.60
N GLN A 80 22.17 -13.66 19.22
CA GLN A 80 20.99 -13.31 20.04
C GLN A 80 20.81 -11.82 20.36
N GLN A 81 21.71 -10.94 19.93
CA GLN A 81 21.50 -9.49 20.02
C GLN A 81 20.51 -9.04 18.95
N ALA A 82 19.39 -8.47 19.37
CA ALA A 82 18.35 -7.92 18.52
C ALA A 82 18.64 -6.47 18.12
N GLY A 83 17.75 -5.86 17.33
CA GLY A 83 17.76 -4.45 16.95
C GLY A 83 18.67 -4.10 15.77
N ILE A 84 19.25 -5.09 15.10
CA ILE A 84 20.25 -4.86 14.05
C ILE A 84 19.54 -4.65 12.71
N ARG A 85 19.73 -3.48 12.08
CA ARG A 85 19.19 -3.19 10.73
C ARG A 85 20.12 -3.60 9.62
N ASP A 86 21.41 -3.31 9.76
CA ASP A 86 22.44 -3.65 8.78
C ASP A 86 23.55 -4.43 9.49
N PRO A 87 23.57 -5.77 9.37
CA PRO A 87 24.56 -6.59 10.05
C PRO A 87 25.91 -6.64 9.33
N LEU A 88 26.04 -6.05 8.13
CA LEU A 88 27.24 -6.15 7.30
C LEU A 88 28.48 -5.60 8.03
N GLY A 89 29.53 -6.42 8.11
CA GLY A 89 30.79 -6.08 8.79
C GLY A 89 30.75 -6.27 10.31
N LEU A 90 29.62 -6.65 10.91
CA LEU A 90 29.57 -6.97 12.33
C LEU A 90 30.17 -8.35 12.60
N LEU A 91 30.89 -8.49 13.72
CA LEU A 91 31.53 -9.73 14.13
C LEU A 91 30.57 -10.62 14.92
N GLY A 92 30.36 -11.86 14.48
CA GLY A 92 29.55 -12.82 15.23
C GLY A 92 29.70 -14.26 14.75
N ARG A 93 28.91 -15.17 15.33
CA ARG A 93 28.93 -16.60 15.01
C ARG A 93 27.66 -17.07 14.31
N ARG A 94 26.52 -16.47 14.62
CA ARG A 94 25.20 -16.81 14.06
C ARG A 94 24.46 -15.54 13.68
N LEU A 95 24.00 -15.51 12.43
CA LEU A 95 23.14 -14.45 11.91
C LEU A 95 21.74 -14.99 11.71
N GLU A 96 20.74 -14.34 12.28
CA GLU A 96 19.33 -14.64 12.05
C GLU A 96 18.61 -13.40 11.57
N VAL A 97 17.43 -13.60 10.97
CA VAL A 97 16.61 -12.54 10.41
C VAL A 97 15.14 -12.88 10.59
N ASN A 98 14.36 -11.91 11.04
CA ASN A 98 12.91 -11.93 10.92
C ASN A 98 12.54 -11.29 9.58
N VAL A 99 11.63 -11.90 8.83
CA VAL A 99 11.12 -11.39 7.56
C VAL A 99 9.60 -11.34 7.58
N HIS A 100 9.05 -10.28 7.00
CA HIS A 100 7.67 -10.18 6.58
C HIS A 100 7.52 -10.74 5.17
N ILE A 101 6.67 -11.74 5.01
CA ILE A 101 6.39 -12.41 3.74
C ILE A 101 5.00 -12.00 3.28
N VAL A 102 4.89 -11.59 2.02
CA VAL A 102 3.61 -11.34 1.36
C VAL A 102 3.45 -12.37 0.25
N THR A 103 2.29 -13.01 0.20
CA THR A 103 1.90 -13.94 -0.86
C THR A 103 0.62 -13.48 -1.54
N ALA A 104 0.43 -13.95 -2.77
CA ALA A 104 -0.75 -13.68 -3.56
C ALA A 104 -1.21 -14.97 -4.26
N ALA A 105 -2.50 -15.05 -4.59
CA ALA A 105 -2.99 -16.11 -5.47
C ALA A 105 -2.30 -16.03 -6.84
N ALA A 106 -1.57 -17.08 -7.21
CA ALA A 106 -0.75 -17.11 -8.42
C ALA A 106 -1.58 -16.81 -9.67
N ALA A 107 -2.77 -17.40 -9.78
CA ALA A 107 -3.68 -17.15 -10.91
C ALA A 107 -4.06 -15.67 -11.07
N MET A 108 -4.25 -14.93 -9.97
CA MET A 108 -4.62 -13.51 -10.02
C MET A 108 -3.46 -12.65 -10.52
N VAL A 109 -2.25 -12.91 -10.03
CA VAL A 109 -1.05 -12.20 -10.48
C VAL A 109 -0.74 -12.50 -11.95
N GLN A 110 -0.81 -13.78 -12.36
CA GLN A 110 -0.57 -14.16 -13.76
C GLN A 110 -1.62 -13.59 -14.72
N ASN A 111 -2.89 -13.50 -14.29
CA ASN A 111 -3.94 -12.85 -15.08
C ASN A 111 -3.66 -11.35 -15.28
N LEU A 112 -3.19 -10.67 -14.24
CA LEU A 112 -2.81 -9.26 -14.31
C LEU A 112 -1.60 -9.06 -15.23
N ILE A 113 -0.54 -9.85 -15.06
CA ILE A 113 0.65 -9.83 -15.94
C ILE A 113 0.24 -10.09 -17.39
N GLY A 114 -0.58 -11.11 -17.63
CA GLY A 114 -1.08 -11.45 -18.96
C GLY A 114 -1.89 -10.32 -19.59
N ALA A 115 -2.69 -9.58 -18.81
CA ALA A 115 -3.44 -8.44 -19.31
C ALA A 115 -2.53 -7.28 -19.75
N VAL A 116 -1.47 -7.00 -19.00
CA VAL A 116 -0.48 -5.96 -19.31
C VAL A 116 0.37 -6.37 -20.52
N ASN A 117 0.83 -7.62 -20.57
CA ASN A 117 1.57 -8.16 -21.72
C ASN A 117 0.73 -8.13 -23.01
N ARG A 118 -0.57 -8.45 -22.96
CA ARG A 118 -1.48 -8.31 -24.12
C ARG A 118 -1.70 -6.87 -24.57
N ALA A 119 -1.37 -5.90 -23.72
CA ALA A 119 -1.34 -4.48 -24.05
C ALA A 119 -0.01 -4.03 -24.68
N GLY A 120 0.96 -4.93 -24.88
CA GLY A 120 2.24 -4.63 -25.52
C GLY A 120 3.35 -4.19 -24.56
N VAL A 121 3.11 -4.27 -23.25
CA VAL A 121 4.06 -3.80 -22.22
C VAL A 121 4.59 -4.98 -21.42
N ILE A 122 5.91 -5.08 -21.28
CA ILE A 122 6.59 -6.14 -20.50
C ILE A 122 6.53 -5.81 -19.02
N VAL A 123 6.08 -6.74 -18.18
CA VAL A 123 6.12 -6.57 -16.72
C VAL A 123 7.51 -6.88 -16.18
N GLU A 124 8.21 -5.88 -15.64
CA GLU A 124 9.55 -6.02 -15.05
C GLU A 124 9.51 -6.57 -13.62
N ASP A 125 8.50 -6.17 -12.85
CA ASP A 125 8.35 -6.49 -11.43
C ASP A 125 6.90 -6.29 -10.98
N THR A 126 6.50 -6.99 -9.92
CA THR A 126 5.20 -6.88 -9.27
C THR A 126 5.38 -6.41 -7.83
N VAL A 127 4.60 -5.41 -7.41
CA VAL A 127 4.75 -4.80 -6.08
C VAL A 127 3.40 -4.79 -5.37
N LEU A 128 3.39 -5.09 -4.07
CA LEU A 128 2.18 -4.92 -3.26
C LEU A 128 1.82 -3.43 -3.20
N GLU A 129 0.61 -3.06 -3.62
CA GLU A 129 0.19 -1.65 -3.72
C GLU A 129 0.37 -0.83 -2.43
N PRO A 130 -0.03 -1.28 -1.23
CA PRO A 130 0.21 -0.53 -0.01
C PRO A 130 1.71 -0.38 0.34
N LEU A 131 2.59 -1.31 -0.08
CA LEU A 131 4.04 -1.10 0.05
C LEU A 131 4.52 -0.02 -0.92
N ALA A 132 4.04 -0.02 -2.16
CA ALA A 132 4.37 1.04 -3.11
C ALA A 132 3.87 2.40 -2.60
N ALA A 133 2.61 2.51 -2.21
CA ALA A 133 2.02 3.73 -1.68
C ALA A 133 2.73 4.24 -0.42
N ALA A 134 3.22 3.34 0.44
CA ALA A 134 4.02 3.71 1.60
C ALA A 134 5.31 4.47 1.21
N GLU A 135 5.93 4.10 0.08
CA GLU A 135 7.13 4.76 -0.46
C GLU A 135 6.88 6.18 -0.92
N ALA A 136 5.66 6.48 -1.36
CA ALA A 136 5.30 7.82 -1.78
C ALA A 136 4.76 8.68 -0.63
N CYS A 137 4.06 8.09 0.34
CA CYS A 137 3.23 8.84 1.30
C CYS A 137 3.77 8.92 2.73
N LEU A 138 4.65 8.00 3.15
CA LEU A 138 5.17 7.95 4.52
C LEU A 138 6.52 8.66 4.62
N THR A 139 6.71 9.37 5.74
CA THR A 139 7.99 9.91 6.14
C THR A 139 8.84 8.86 6.88
N PRO A 140 10.17 9.01 6.92
CA PRO A 140 11.03 8.15 7.73
C PRO A 140 10.63 8.12 9.20
N ASP A 141 10.28 9.27 9.78
CA ASP A 141 9.91 9.39 11.20
C ASP A 141 8.62 8.64 11.52
N GLU A 142 7.62 8.69 10.64
CA GLU A 142 6.38 7.91 10.81
C GLU A 142 6.65 6.41 10.78
N ARG A 143 7.51 5.94 9.87
CA ARG A 143 7.89 4.52 9.81
C ARG A 143 8.68 4.08 11.04
N GLU A 144 9.52 4.98 11.58
CA GLU A 144 10.32 4.73 12.77
C GLU A 144 9.44 4.62 14.02
N LEU A 145 8.63 5.65 14.27
CA LEU A 145 7.73 5.75 15.41
C LEU A 145 6.60 4.71 15.38
N GLY A 146 6.23 4.31 14.17
CA GLY A 146 5.22 3.31 13.87
C GLY A 146 3.94 3.96 13.34
N VAL A 147 3.48 3.50 12.18
CA VAL A 147 2.36 4.06 11.43
C VAL A 147 1.61 2.95 10.67
N VAL A 148 0.31 3.12 10.48
CA VAL A 148 -0.47 2.30 9.54
C VAL A 148 -0.70 3.08 8.25
N LEU A 149 -0.24 2.55 7.11
CA LEU A 149 -0.73 3.04 5.82
C LEU A 149 -1.96 2.23 5.42
N VAL A 150 -3.03 2.93 5.05
CA VAL A 150 -4.29 2.34 4.59
C VAL A 150 -4.54 2.81 3.16
N ASP A 151 -4.49 1.90 2.20
CA ASP A 151 -4.79 2.15 0.80
C ASP A 151 -6.24 1.75 0.49
N ALA A 152 -7.13 2.75 0.46
CA ALA A 152 -8.56 2.61 0.26
C ALA A 152 -8.89 2.67 -1.25
N GLY A 153 -8.92 1.50 -1.88
CA GLY A 153 -9.26 1.31 -3.28
C GLY A 153 -10.76 1.23 -3.55
N ALA A 154 -11.12 0.86 -4.78
CA ALA A 154 -12.50 0.72 -5.23
C ALA A 154 -13.17 -0.53 -4.64
N GLY A 155 -12.64 -1.72 -4.92
CA GLY A 155 -13.19 -3.00 -4.45
C GLY A 155 -12.69 -3.45 -3.09
N GLY A 156 -11.62 -2.86 -2.55
CA GLY A 156 -11.02 -3.30 -1.30
C GLY A 156 -10.07 -2.27 -0.71
N THR A 157 -9.76 -2.46 0.56
CA THR A 157 -8.86 -1.61 1.35
C THR A 157 -7.71 -2.45 1.85
N SER A 158 -6.50 -2.14 1.41
CA SER A 158 -5.30 -2.82 1.87
C SER A 158 -4.60 -1.98 2.92
N TRP A 159 -3.84 -2.60 3.81
CA TRP A 159 -3.10 -1.88 4.83
C TRP A 159 -1.74 -2.53 5.08
N VAL A 160 -0.82 -1.72 5.60
CA VAL A 160 0.50 -2.17 6.08
C VAL A 160 0.85 -1.40 7.35
N ILE A 161 1.30 -2.13 8.36
CA ILE A 161 1.81 -1.58 9.62
C ILE A 161 3.33 -1.49 9.50
N PHE A 162 3.89 -0.30 9.74
CA PHE A 162 5.32 -0.10 9.88
C PHE A 162 5.66 0.13 11.35
N GLU A 163 6.78 -0.44 11.82
CA GLU A 163 7.40 -0.09 13.10
C GLU A 163 8.91 -0.28 12.99
N HIS A 164 9.68 0.63 13.60
CA HIS A 164 11.14 0.61 13.54
C HIS A 164 11.67 0.55 12.09
N GLY A 165 11.01 1.29 11.19
CA GLY A 165 11.43 1.44 9.81
C GLY A 165 11.08 0.29 8.86
N ALA A 166 10.44 -0.79 9.33
CA ALA A 166 10.13 -1.97 8.52
C ALA A 166 8.64 -2.39 8.60
N PRO A 167 8.08 -3.01 7.54
CA PRO A 167 6.74 -3.60 7.59
C PRO A 167 6.66 -4.73 8.63
N ARG A 168 5.71 -4.62 9.56
CA ARG A 168 5.46 -5.61 10.61
C ARG A 168 4.33 -6.56 10.27
N ASP A 169 3.29 -6.02 9.66
CA ASP A 169 2.16 -6.79 9.19
C ASP A 169 1.48 -6.09 8.00
N SER A 170 0.73 -6.83 7.21
CA SER A 170 -0.09 -6.30 6.13
C SER A 170 -1.33 -7.15 5.92
N GLY A 171 -2.38 -6.57 5.36
CA GLY A 171 -3.62 -7.28 5.12
C GLY A 171 -4.61 -6.50 4.28
N VAL A 172 -5.81 -7.07 4.13
CA VAL A 172 -6.87 -6.53 3.28
C VAL A 172 -8.22 -6.69 3.94
N VAL A 173 -9.04 -5.65 3.84
CA VAL A 173 -10.49 -5.68 4.05
C VAL A 173 -11.16 -5.65 2.68
N PRO A 174 -12.06 -6.59 2.33
CA PRO A 174 -12.71 -6.66 1.01
C PRO A 174 -13.85 -5.63 0.88
N VAL A 175 -13.65 -4.41 1.39
CA VAL A 175 -14.59 -3.29 1.32
C VAL A 175 -13.81 -2.05 0.89
N GLY A 176 -14.39 -1.27 -0.01
CA GLY A 176 -13.77 -0.08 -0.61
C GLY A 176 -14.81 0.89 -1.17
N GLY A 177 -14.36 1.85 -1.96
CA GLY A 177 -15.17 2.93 -2.52
C GLY A 177 -16.42 2.49 -3.31
N GLU A 178 -16.42 1.30 -3.91
CA GLU A 178 -17.57 0.77 -4.64
C GLU A 178 -18.76 0.45 -3.72
N HIS A 179 -18.50 0.09 -2.46
CA HIS A 179 -19.56 -0.24 -1.50
C HIS A 179 -20.33 1.02 -1.11
N PHE A 180 -19.64 2.15 -0.99
CA PHE A 180 -20.28 3.46 -0.83
C PHE A 180 -21.16 3.78 -2.05
N THR A 181 -20.67 3.52 -3.26
CA THR A 181 -21.43 3.75 -4.50
C THR A 181 -22.68 2.88 -4.57
N GLN A 182 -22.57 1.62 -4.16
CA GLN A 182 -23.70 0.68 -4.11
C GLN A 182 -24.76 1.13 -3.11
N ASP A 183 -24.38 1.53 -1.91
CA ASP A 183 -25.32 2.02 -0.90
C ASP A 183 -26.04 3.28 -1.37
N ILE A 184 -25.32 4.22 -2.00
CA ILE A 184 -25.92 5.42 -2.60
C ILE A 184 -26.90 5.04 -3.71
N ALA A 185 -26.53 4.13 -4.61
CA ALA A 185 -27.39 3.67 -5.69
C ALA A 185 -28.70 3.06 -5.16
N ILE A 186 -28.61 2.23 -4.12
CA ILE A 186 -29.77 1.61 -3.46
C ILE A 186 -30.61 2.67 -2.73
N GLY A 187 -29.98 3.41 -1.81
CA GLY A 187 -30.66 4.40 -0.96
C GLY A 187 -31.30 5.53 -1.75
N LEU A 188 -30.72 5.91 -2.89
CA LEU A 188 -31.25 6.95 -3.75
C LEU A 188 -32.00 6.43 -4.98
N SER A 189 -32.09 5.12 -5.19
CA SER A 189 -32.70 4.53 -6.40
C SER A 189 -32.12 5.11 -7.70
N ALA A 190 -30.80 5.33 -7.72
CA ALA A 190 -30.04 5.94 -8.80
C ALA A 190 -29.16 4.88 -9.50
N PRO A 191 -28.88 5.02 -10.81
CA PRO A 191 -27.95 4.12 -11.48
C PRO A 191 -26.53 4.27 -10.93
N LEU A 192 -25.71 3.22 -11.00
CA LEU A 192 -24.37 3.20 -10.40
C LEU A 192 -23.45 4.34 -10.86
N TRP A 193 -23.52 4.71 -12.15
CA TRP A 193 -22.73 5.81 -12.69
C TRP A 193 -23.12 7.16 -12.05
N GLU A 194 -24.40 7.35 -11.75
CA GLU A 194 -24.93 8.55 -11.11
C GLU A 194 -24.56 8.56 -9.64
N ALA A 195 -24.69 7.42 -8.96
CA ALA A 195 -24.27 7.25 -7.57
C ALA A 195 -22.78 7.59 -7.39
N GLU A 196 -21.90 7.12 -8.29
CA GLU A 196 -20.47 7.47 -8.26
C GLU A 196 -20.26 8.96 -8.50
N ARG A 197 -20.98 9.55 -9.46
CA ARG A 197 -20.89 10.98 -9.78
C ARG A 197 -21.26 11.84 -8.57
N ILE A 198 -22.40 11.59 -7.93
CA ILE A 198 -22.87 12.37 -6.78
C ILE A 198 -22.05 12.09 -5.52
N LYS A 199 -21.53 10.87 -5.33
CA LYS A 199 -20.57 10.55 -4.26
C LYS A 199 -19.33 11.45 -4.37
N ARG A 200 -18.75 11.55 -5.57
CA ARG A 200 -17.56 12.37 -5.81
C ARG A 200 -17.82 13.87 -5.73
N ALA A 201 -19.00 14.32 -6.16
CA ALA A 201 -19.34 15.74 -6.21
C ALA A 201 -19.85 16.30 -4.88
N TYR A 202 -20.62 15.51 -4.13
CA TYR A 202 -21.39 15.97 -2.96
C TYR A 202 -21.24 15.08 -1.72
N GLY A 203 -20.54 13.95 -1.81
CA GLY A 203 -20.43 13.00 -0.71
C GLY A 203 -19.64 13.54 0.48
N CYS A 204 -20.14 13.26 1.69
CA CYS A 204 -19.47 13.56 2.94
C CYS A 204 -19.75 12.42 3.93
N ALA A 205 -18.68 11.88 4.51
CA ALA A 205 -18.72 10.81 5.51
C ALA A 205 -18.85 11.33 6.94
N TRP A 206 -18.74 12.64 7.17
CA TRP A 206 -18.82 13.27 8.49
C TRP A 206 -19.92 14.34 8.52
N LEU A 207 -21.15 13.92 8.84
CA LEU A 207 -22.31 14.81 8.75
C LEU A 207 -22.21 16.03 9.67
N ARG A 208 -21.52 15.90 10.80
CA ARG A 208 -21.30 17.00 11.76
C ARG A 208 -20.48 18.15 11.16
N GLY A 209 -19.73 17.91 10.09
CA GLY A 209 -18.95 18.92 9.37
C GLY A 209 -19.68 19.53 8.17
N VAL A 210 -20.86 19.02 7.80
CA VAL A 210 -21.62 19.54 6.66
C VAL A 210 -22.20 20.91 7.01
N GLY A 211 -21.84 21.92 6.21
CA GLY A 211 -22.33 23.29 6.33
C GLY A 211 -23.78 23.45 5.83
N GLN A 212 -24.02 24.45 4.97
CA GLN A 212 -25.36 24.68 4.42
C GLN A 212 -25.80 23.50 3.55
N ASP A 213 -27.02 23.01 3.79
CA ASP A 213 -27.57 21.90 3.03
C ASP A 213 -27.84 22.34 1.60
N THR A 214 -27.15 21.70 0.65
CA THR A 214 -27.20 22.04 -0.77
C THR A 214 -28.07 21.01 -1.48
N LEU A 215 -29.02 21.49 -2.27
CA LEU A 215 -29.86 20.64 -3.11
C LEU A 215 -29.19 20.39 -4.46
N PHE A 216 -29.33 19.19 -4.99
CA PHE A 216 -28.88 18.81 -6.31
C PHE A 216 -29.79 17.77 -6.94
N GLU A 217 -29.78 17.69 -8.27
CA GLU A 217 -30.54 16.70 -9.02
C GLU A 217 -29.80 15.37 -9.10
N VAL A 218 -30.59 14.30 -8.98
CA VAL A 218 -30.16 12.91 -9.12
C VAL A 218 -30.99 12.24 -10.20
N ALA A 219 -30.32 11.62 -11.17
CA ALA A 219 -30.97 10.78 -12.16
C ALA A 219 -31.59 9.54 -11.48
N SER A 220 -32.83 9.22 -11.84
CA SER A 220 -33.53 8.04 -11.33
C SER A 220 -33.28 6.82 -12.20
N VAL A 221 -33.39 5.61 -11.65
CA VAL A 221 -33.39 4.37 -12.45
C VAL A 221 -34.68 4.25 -13.28
N GLY A 222 -34.53 3.86 -14.55
CA GLY A 222 -35.62 3.68 -15.51
C GLY A 222 -36.10 4.99 -16.13
N ASP A 223 -37.32 5.01 -16.66
CA ASP A 223 -37.94 6.21 -17.25
C ASP A 223 -38.51 7.18 -16.20
N ARG A 224 -38.02 7.11 -14.96
CA ARG A 224 -38.47 8.00 -13.88
C ARG A 224 -37.79 9.36 -14.02
N PRO A 225 -38.50 10.47 -13.71
CA PRO A 225 -37.90 11.79 -13.75
C PRO A 225 -36.75 11.90 -12.73
N ALA A 226 -35.80 12.80 -13.03
CA ALA A 226 -34.81 13.20 -12.06
C ALA A 226 -35.49 13.80 -10.83
N ARG A 227 -34.85 13.64 -9.67
CA ARG A 227 -35.37 14.13 -8.39
C ARG A 227 -34.33 14.97 -7.67
N LEU A 228 -34.80 15.95 -6.91
CA LEU A 228 -33.95 16.72 -6.02
C LEU A 228 -33.65 15.89 -4.77
N THR A 229 -32.40 15.92 -4.34
CA THR A 229 -31.95 15.42 -3.04
C THR A 229 -31.06 16.47 -2.39
N SER A 230 -30.79 16.32 -1.10
CA SER A 230 -29.87 17.19 -0.38
C SER A 230 -28.54 16.50 -0.08
N ARG A 231 -27.50 17.30 0.15
CA ARG A 231 -26.19 16.83 0.60
C ARG A 231 -26.29 16.10 1.94
N ARG A 232 -27.16 16.58 2.83
CA ARG A 232 -27.44 15.91 4.10
C ARG A 232 -28.03 14.51 3.89
N ALA A 233 -29.05 14.38 3.04
CA ALA A 233 -29.66 13.08 2.74
C ALA A 233 -28.66 12.09 2.11
N LEU A 234 -27.73 12.58 1.29
CA LEU A 234 -26.63 11.75 0.77
C LEU A 234 -25.67 11.32 1.90
N GLY A 235 -25.30 12.23 2.78
CA GLY A 235 -24.43 11.92 3.92
C GLY A 235 -25.05 10.95 4.92
N GLU A 236 -26.38 10.94 5.09
CA GLU A 236 -27.12 9.95 5.91
C GLU A 236 -26.98 8.52 5.39
N ILE A 237 -26.61 8.34 4.12
CA ILE A 237 -26.27 7.04 3.53
C ILE A 237 -24.77 6.75 3.67
N ILE A 238 -23.92 7.77 3.45
CA ILE A 238 -22.46 7.61 3.41
C ILE A 238 -21.84 7.42 4.81
N GLU A 239 -22.27 8.18 5.82
CA GLU A 239 -21.68 8.16 7.15
C GLU A 239 -21.80 6.77 7.83
N PRO A 240 -22.96 6.08 7.82
CA PRO A 240 -23.06 4.72 8.36
C PRO A 240 -22.12 3.73 7.66
N ARG A 241 -21.98 3.80 6.33
CA ARG A 241 -21.03 2.97 5.58
C ARG A 241 -19.59 3.28 5.94
N ALA A 242 -19.25 4.57 6.11
CA ALA A 242 -17.91 4.97 6.55
C ALA A 242 -17.60 4.38 7.93
N MET A 243 -18.52 4.50 8.89
CA MET A 243 -18.36 3.92 10.23
C MET A 243 -18.16 2.40 10.19
N GLU A 244 -18.94 1.69 9.38
CA GLU A 244 -18.81 0.24 9.20
C GLU A 244 -17.44 -0.12 8.58
N TRP A 245 -17.03 0.59 7.52
CA TRP A 245 -15.73 0.39 6.87
C TRP A 245 -14.57 0.59 7.86
N VAL A 246 -14.60 1.66 8.65
CA VAL A 246 -13.59 1.94 9.67
C VAL A 246 -13.60 0.87 10.77
N ALA A 247 -14.78 0.39 11.19
CA ALA A 247 -14.89 -0.69 12.17
C ALA A 247 -14.26 -2.00 11.65
N MET A 248 -14.55 -2.38 10.40
CA MET A 248 -13.94 -3.56 9.76
C MET A 248 -12.41 -3.44 9.66
N LEU A 249 -11.91 -2.23 9.35
CA LEU A 249 -10.48 -1.95 9.32
C LEU A 249 -9.86 -2.08 10.71
N ARG A 250 -10.48 -1.52 11.75
CA ARG A 250 -10.01 -1.66 13.14
C ARG A 250 -9.96 -3.12 13.55
N ASP A 251 -11.03 -3.88 13.31
CA ASP A 251 -11.09 -5.30 13.66
C ASP A 251 -10.01 -6.10 12.90
N ALA A 252 -9.69 -5.73 11.65
CA ALA A 252 -8.60 -6.35 10.91
C ALA A 252 -7.23 -6.06 11.51
N LEU A 253 -6.98 -4.81 11.92
CA LEU A 253 -5.73 -4.37 12.55
C LEU A 253 -5.54 -4.94 13.96
N GLU A 254 -6.62 -5.12 14.73
CA GLU A 254 -6.56 -5.73 16.06
C GLU A 254 -6.26 -7.24 15.99
N ARG A 255 -6.76 -7.93 14.94
CA ARG A 255 -6.41 -9.33 14.67
C ARG A 255 -4.96 -9.50 14.26
N SER A 256 -4.36 -8.48 13.62
CA SER A 256 -2.96 -8.47 13.20
C SER A 256 -2.02 -8.10 14.34
N GLY A 257 -1.86 -9.00 15.33
CA GLY A 257 -0.76 -9.06 16.31
C GLY A 257 -0.55 -7.88 17.28
N GLY A 258 -1.12 -6.70 17.04
CA GLY A 258 -0.88 -5.50 17.82
C GLY A 258 -2.05 -5.16 18.72
N LYS A 259 -1.94 -5.48 20.03
CA LYS A 259 -2.88 -4.96 21.04
C LYS A 259 -2.81 -3.43 21.19
N ARG A 260 -1.87 -2.77 20.52
CA ARG A 260 -1.68 -1.32 20.52
C ARG A 260 -1.49 -0.85 19.09
N LEU A 261 -2.36 0.07 18.68
CA LEU A 261 -2.20 0.81 17.44
C LEU A 261 -0.90 1.65 17.48
N PRO A 262 -0.21 1.81 16.34
CA PRO A 262 1.03 2.58 16.28
C PRO A 262 0.86 4.05 16.71
N ALA A 263 1.91 4.62 17.28
CA ALA A 263 1.86 5.94 17.91
C ALA A 263 1.73 7.10 16.90
N ALA A 264 2.30 6.97 15.69
CA ALA A 264 2.17 7.99 14.64
C ALA A 264 0.77 8.00 13.98
N GLY A 265 -0.08 7.03 14.32
CA GLY A 265 -1.45 6.95 13.83
C GLY A 265 -1.57 6.32 12.44
N LEU A 266 -2.51 6.84 11.64
CA LEU A 266 -2.89 6.27 10.34
C LEU A 266 -2.69 7.29 9.21
N VAL A 267 -2.26 6.80 8.05
CA VAL A 267 -2.17 7.56 6.80
C VAL A 267 -3.09 6.92 5.77
N LEU A 268 -4.18 7.61 5.42
CA LEU A 268 -5.14 7.14 4.43
C LEU A 268 -4.72 7.56 3.03
N THR A 269 -4.74 6.63 2.08
CA THR A 269 -4.42 6.88 0.68
C THR A 269 -5.39 6.13 -0.24
N GLY A 270 -5.23 6.27 -1.56
CA GLY A 270 -6.08 5.61 -2.53
C GLY A 270 -7.29 6.46 -2.93
N GLY A 271 -8.07 5.95 -3.89
CA GLY A 271 -9.18 6.69 -4.49
C GLY A 271 -10.26 7.05 -3.49
N ALA A 272 -10.65 6.11 -2.62
CA ALA A 272 -11.73 6.29 -1.65
C ALA A 272 -11.35 7.20 -0.49
N ALA A 273 -10.05 7.35 -0.18
CA ALA A 273 -9.57 8.26 0.86
C ALA A 273 -9.84 9.74 0.57
N GLN A 274 -10.23 10.09 -0.66
CA GLN A 274 -10.62 11.45 -1.05
C GLN A 274 -12.05 11.82 -0.63
N LEU A 275 -12.84 10.86 -0.11
CA LEU A 275 -14.16 11.14 0.40
C LEU A 275 -14.07 12.10 1.60
N GLU A 276 -14.71 13.25 1.49
CA GLU A 276 -14.75 14.27 2.55
C GLU A 276 -15.25 13.66 3.86
N GLY A 277 -14.63 13.98 4.99
CA GLY A 277 -15.04 13.46 6.30
C GLY A 277 -14.45 12.10 6.65
N LEU A 278 -13.81 11.37 5.72
CA LEU A 278 -13.33 10.02 6.00
C LEU A 278 -12.15 10.01 7.00
N VAL A 279 -11.30 11.03 6.96
CA VAL A 279 -10.20 11.21 7.91
C VAL A 279 -10.76 11.41 9.32
N GLU A 280 -11.80 12.24 9.45
CA GLU A 280 -12.46 12.57 10.71
C GLU A 280 -13.15 11.35 11.32
N VAL A 281 -13.93 10.60 10.52
CA VAL A 281 -14.57 9.35 10.96
C VAL A 281 -13.50 8.35 11.42
N THR A 282 -12.42 8.21 10.65
CA THR A 282 -11.33 7.29 11.01
C THR A 282 -10.66 7.71 12.31
N ALA A 283 -10.34 8.99 12.48
CA ALA A 283 -9.72 9.52 13.69
C ALA A 283 -10.61 9.33 14.93
N GLN A 284 -11.93 9.53 14.79
CA GLN A 284 -12.88 9.33 15.88
C GLN A 284 -12.92 7.86 16.33
N VAL A 285 -12.96 6.92 15.40
CA VAL A 285 -13.11 5.49 15.72
C VAL A 285 -11.80 4.87 16.24
N PHE A 286 -10.65 5.32 15.71
CA PHE A 286 -9.34 4.80 16.12
C PHE A 286 -8.78 5.49 17.36
N ASP A 287 -9.28 6.68 17.72
CA ASP A 287 -8.70 7.54 18.76
C ASP A 287 -7.19 7.78 18.53
N ARG A 288 -6.84 8.08 17.28
CA ARG A 288 -5.47 8.28 16.82
C ARG A 288 -5.39 9.41 15.81
N PRO A 289 -4.21 10.05 15.65
CA PRO A 289 -3.95 10.94 14.54
C PRO A 289 -4.22 10.22 13.21
N VAL A 290 -4.98 10.84 12.33
CA VAL A 290 -5.19 10.36 10.97
C VAL A 290 -4.92 11.51 10.03
N ARG A 291 -4.21 11.24 8.93
CA ARG A 291 -4.01 12.21 7.87
C ARG A 291 -4.16 11.57 6.50
N LEU A 292 -4.37 12.44 5.51
CA LEU A 292 -4.33 12.03 4.12
C LEU A 292 -2.87 11.84 3.65
N GLY A 293 -2.63 10.75 2.94
CA GLY A 293 -1.39 10.39 2.29
C GLY A 293 -1.35 11.02 0.90
N LEU A 294 -0.51 12.03 0.73
CA LEU A 294 -0.20 12.61 -0.57
C LEU A 294 1.17 12.11 -1.02
N PRO A 295 1.29 11.63 -2.26
CA PRO A 295 2.56 11.16 -2.77
C PRO A 295 3.58 12.31 -2.87
N ARG A 296 4.83 11.98 -2.53
CA ARG A 296 6.00 12.86 -2.57
C ARG A 296 7.11 12.20 -3.39
N GLY A 297 8.19 12.94 -3.66
CA GLY A 297 9.40 12.38 -4.25
C GLY A 297 9.50 12.40 -5.77
N LEU A 298 8.51 12.96 -6.49
CA LEU A 298 8.61 13.25 -7.92
C LEU A 298 8.75 14.76 -8.16
N SER A 299 9.94 15.19 -8.53
CA SER A 299 10.18 16.55 -9.03
C SER A 299 9.64 16.70 -10.45
N GLY A 300 8.92 17.80 -10.74
CA GLY A 300 8.45 18.12 -12.10
C GLY A 300 7.15 17.43 -12.53
N ALA A 301 6.53 16.62 -11.66
CA ALA A 301 5.28 15.91 -11.92
C ALA A 301 4.00 16.81 -12.00
N GLY A 302 4.14 18.12 -11.78
CA GLY A 302 3.01 19.04 -11.66
C GLY A 302 2.10 18.74 -10.45
N GLY A 303 1.07 19.56 -10.24
CA GLY A 303 0.09 19.34 -9.17
C GLY A 303 -0.83 18.14 -9.41
N THR A 304 -0.90 17.63 -10.64
CA THR A 304 -1.84 16.57 -11.06
C THR A 304 -1.62 15.24 -10.32
N LEU A 305 -0.37 14.93 -9.98
CA LEU A 305 0.00 13.72 -9.24
C LEU A 305 0.04 13.92 -7.72
N SER A 306 -0.32 15.11 -7.22
CA SER A 306 -0.42 15.37 -5.77
C SER A 306 -1.81 14.98 -5.26
N ASN A 307 -2.22 13.73 -5.46
CA ASN A 307 -3.48 13.21 -4.97
C ASN A 307 -3.34 11.78 -4.41
N PRO A 308 -4.18 11.37 -3.44
CA PRO A 308 -4.07 10.05 -2.80
C PRO A 308 -4.30 8.88 -3.75
N ALA A 309 -5.12 9.04 -4.79
CA ALA A 309 -5.39 8.00 -5.78
C ALA A 309 -4.16 7.63 -6.62
N SER A 310 -3.20 8.55 -6.74
CA SER A 310 -1.95 8.33 -7.47
C SER A 310 -0.81 7.75 -6.62
N ALA A 311 -1.02 7.55 -5.31
CA ALA A 311 0.05 7.16 -4.39
C ALA A 311 0.74 5.84 -4.75
N ALA A 312 -0.02 4.79 -5.04
CA ALA A 312 0.54 3.51 -5.47
C ALA A 312 1.35 3.68 -6.77
N ALA A 313 0.80 4.36 -7.78
CA ALA A 313 1.50 4.60 -9.05
C ALA A 313 2.83 5.37 -8.87
N VAL A 314 2.82 6.45 -8.09
CA VAL A 314 4.05 7.19 -7.75
C VAL A 314 5.04 6.29 -6.99
N GLY A 315 4.54 5.51 -6.04
CA GLY A 315 5.30 4.52 -5.29
C GLY A 315 6.01 3.48 -6.16
N LEU A 316 5.32 2.97 -7.19
CA LEU A 316 5.89 2.02 -8.16
C LEU A 316 7.04 2.65 -8.96
N VAL A 317 6.91 3.92 -9.34
CA VAL A 317 7.99 4.67 -10.01
C VAL A 317 9.20 4.82 -9.10
N LEU A 318 8.99 5.22 -7.84
CA LEU A 318 10.07 5.35 -6.85
C LEU A 318 10.76 4.00 -6.55
N HIS A 319 9.98 2.92 -6.50
CA HIS A 319 10.49 1.55 -6.40
C HIS A 319 11.35 1.17 -7.61
N SER A 320 10.85 1.40 -8.83
CA SER A 320 11.58 1.12 -10.07
C SER A 320 12.88 1.92 -10.15
N ASN A 321 12.87 3.21 -9.80
CA ASN A 321 14.07 4.05 -9.77
C ASN A 321 15.14 3.48 -8.80
N ARG A 322 14.75 3.08 -7.59
CA ARG A 322 15.67 2.43 -6.64
C ARG A 322 16.24 1.12 -7.18
N LEU A 323 15.42 0.30 -7.84
CA LEU A 323 15.89 -0.94 -8.50
C LEU A 323 16.90 -0.64 -9.62
N ARG A 324 16.69 0.42 -10.40
CA ARG A 324 17.59 0.83 -11.50
C ARG A 324 18.92 1.37 -10.97
N GLN A 325 18.89 2.27 -9.98
CA GLN A 325 20.10 2.81 -9.35
C GLN A 325 20.96 1.71 -8.74
N ALA A 326 20.32 0.69 -8.17
CA ALA A 326 20.98 -0.49 -7.69
C ALA A 326 21.66 -1.32 -8.80
N ARG A 327 20.95 -1.57 -9.91
CA ARG A 327 21.50 -2.31 -11.06
C ARG A 327 22.67 -1.56 -11.72
N GLY A 328 22.58 -0.23 -11.83
CA GLY A 328 23.63 0.61 -12.41
C GLY A 328 24.92 0.68 -11.58
N ARG A 329 24.87 0.33 -10.29
CA ARG A 329 26.04 0.33 -9.40
C ARG A 329 26.83 -0.98 -9.43
N THR A 330 26.28 -2.08 -9.98
CA THR A 330 26.99 -3.37 -10.10
C THR A 330 26.34 -4.30 -11.14
N SER A 331 27.14 -4.73 -12.13
CA SER A 331 26.90 -5.90 -12.97
C SER A 331 26.93 -7.18 -12.12
N GLY A 332 25.79 -7.66 -11.63
CA GLY A 332 25.76 -8.92 -10.87
C GLY A 332 24.41 -9.31 -10.27
N GLY A 333 23.61 -10.05 -11.04
CA GLY A 333 22.72 -11.12 -10.55
C GLY A 333 21.46 -10.75 -9.75
N LEU A 334 20.49 -11.68 -9.82
CA LEU A 334 19.17 -11.74 -9.16
C LEU A 334 19.19 -11.52 -7.63
N ALA A 335 20.37 -11.59 -7.02
CA ALA A 335 20.65 -11.61 -5.60
C ALA A 335 20.50 -10.22 -4.91
N TYR A 336 20.12 -9.18 -5.65
CA TYR A 336 19.97 -7.82 -5.13
C TYR A 336 18.50 -7.43 -4.81
N ARG A 337 17.49 -8.18 -5.30
CA ARG A 337 16.06 -7.93 -5.03
C ARG A 337 15.73 -7.80 -3.53
N LEU A 338 16.50 -8.47 -2.67
CA LEU A 338 16.32 -8.46 -1.21
C LEU A 338 17.00 -7.29 -0.49
N ARG A 339 18.02 -6.64 -1.07
CA ARG A 339 18.80 -5.58 -0.40
C ARG A 339 18.08 -4.22 -0.39
N ASN A 340 17.17 -3.99 -1.32
CA ASN A 340 16.55 -2.67 -1.53
C ASN A 340 15.28 -2.40 -0.72
N LEU A 341 14.80 -3.39 0.01
CA LEU A 341 13.83 -3.15 1.07
C LEU A 341 14.51 -2.60 2.35
N PHE A 342 15.85 -2.66 2.48
CA PHE A 342 16.60 -2.36 3.73
C PHE A 342 17.43 -1.08 3.75
N THR A 343 17.59 -0.35 2.65
CA THR A 343 18.52 0.79 2.66
C THR A 343 17.84 2.10 3.03
N GLY A 344 17.66 2.31 4.34
CA GLY A 344 17.64 3.64 4.95
C GLY A 344 18.98 4.39 4.88
N ARG A 345 19.94 3.92 4.05
CA ARG A 345 21.33 4.40 3.99
C ARG A 345 21.60 5.50 2.94
N ALA A 346 20.59 6.00 2.23
CA ALA A 346 20.77 7.09 1.26
C ALA A 346 20.29 8.48 1.76
N TRP A 347 19.71 8.59 2.95
CA TRP A 347 19.04 9.83 3.41
C TRP A 347 19.93 10.78 4.24
N ALA A 348 21.25 10.59 4.25
CA ALA A 348 22.20 11.43 4.98
C ALA A 348 23.18 12.22 4.08
N ALA A 349 22.97 12.27 2.76
CA ALA A 349 23.77 13.08 1.84
C ALA A 349 22.90 14.18 1.21
N GLY A 350 22.64 15.23 1.99
CA GLY A 350 21.81 16.36 1.56
C GLY A 350 21.65 17.44 2.62
N VAL A 351 22.63 17.62 3.50
CA VAL A 351 22.81 18.84 4.30
C VAL A 351 24.30 19.17 4.27
N GLN A 352 24.69 19.92 3.24
CA GLN A 352 25.67 21.01 3.34
C GLN A 352 25.21 22.12 2.41
#